data_AF-A0A4Q3W818-F1
#
_entry.id   AF-A0A4Q3W818-F1
#
_cell.length_a   1.000
_cell.length_b   1.000
_cell.length_c   1.000
_cell.angle_alpha   90.00
_cell.angle_beta   90.00
_cell.angle_gamma   90.00
#
_symmetry.space_group_name_H-M   'P 1'
#
loop_
_entity.id
_entity.type
_entity.pdbx_description
1 polymer ?
#
loop_
_entity_poly.entity_id
_entity_poly.type
_entity_poly.pdbx_seq_one_letter_code
_entity_poly.pdbx_strand_id
1 'polypeptide(L)'
;MLQVLIIEEHWLIADVLRGDLEALGCKVLGPALGCRDGLDILAHHKVDMAFVATHVGGGNCEDVLEQCEKQRTTVVIFTGHLDGGLPEFA
;
A
#
# COMPACT_ATOMS: atom_id res chain seq x y z
N MET A 1 4.31 10.26 -14.69
CA MET A 1 3.20 9.37 -14.31
C MET A 1 3.53 8.81 -12.95
N LEU A 2 2.67 9.00 -11.96
CA LEU A 2 2.92 8.56 -10.58
C LEU A 2 2.82 7.03 -10.50
N GLN A 3 3.79 6.38 -9.85
CA GLN A 3 3.78 4.96 -9.57
C GLN A 3 3.25 4.71 -8.17
N VAL A 4 2.09 4.07 -8.08
CA VAL A 4 1.36 3.87 -6.82
C VAL A 4 1.33 2.40 -6.47
N LEU A 5 1.84 2.03 -5.30
CA LEU A 5 1.70 0.68 -4.75
C LEU A 5 0.42 0.57 -3.93
N ILE A 6 -0.32 -0.53 -4.08
CA ILE A 6 -1.44 -0.89 -3.20
C ILE A 6 -1.06 -2.17 -2.46
N ILE A 7 -1.18 -2.16 -1.13
CA ILE A 7 -1.03 -3.33 -0.26
C ILE A 7 -2.36 -3.52 0.48
N GLU A 8 -3.11 -4.54 0.07
CA GLU A 8 -4.47 -4.84 0.54
C GLU A 8 -4.78 -6.30 0.21
N GLU A 9 -5.15 -7.09 1.22
CA GLU A 9 -5.50 -8.50 1.04
C GLU A 9 -6.90 -8.69 0.46
N HIS A 10 -7.79 -7.72 0.65
CA HIS A 10 -9.15 -7.77 0.17
C HIS A 10 -9.28 -7.30 -1.28
N TRP A 11 -9.33 -8.27 -2.22
CA TRP A 11 -9.31 -8.03 -3.67
C TRP A 11 -10.29 -6.96 -4.16
N LEU A 12 -11.51 -6.90 -3.59
CA LEU A 12 -12.52 -5.93 -4.04
C LEU A 12 -12.14 -4.49 -3.67
N ILE A 13 -11.56 -4.28 -2.48
CA ILE A 13 -11.11 -2.95 -2.03
C ILE A 13 -9.92 -2.53 -2.90
N ALA A 14 -8.99 -3.45 -3.13
CA ALA A 14 -7.82 -3.23 -3.96
C ALA A 14 -8.18 -2.89 -5.42
N ASP A 15 -9.19 -3.56 -6.00
CA ASP A 15 -9.61 -3.34 -7.39
C ASP A 15 -10.34 -2.01 -7.57
N VAL A 16 -11.22 -1.64 -6.64
CA VAL A 16 -11.87 -0.31 -6.65
C VAL A 16 -10.83 0.79 -6.52
N LEU A 17 -9.92 0.68 -5.54
CA LEU A 17 -8.86 1.67 -5.34
C LEU A 17 -7.93 1.77 -6.55
N ARG A 18 -7.59 0.64 -7.17
CA ARG A 18 -6.87 0.63 -8.45
C ARG A 18 -7.61 1.44 -9.50
N GLY A 19 -8.88 1.12 -9.75
CA GLY A 19 -9.67 1.76 -10.80
C GLY A 19 -9.72 3.28 -10.64
N ASP A 20 -9.93 3.74 -9.40
CA ASP A 20 -9.93 5.17 -9.08
C ASP A 20 -8.56 5.83 -9.32
N LEU A 21 -7.47 5.19 -8.90
CA LEU A 21 -6.11 5.70 -9.12
C LEU A 21 -5.71 5.71 -10.59
N GLU A 22 -6.03 4.65 -11.34
CA GLU A 22 -5.77 4.56 -12.78
C GLU A 22 -6.58 5.60 -13.55
N ALA A 23 -7.84 5.85 -13.16
CA ALA A 23 -8.67 6.92 -13.73
C ALA A 23 -8.08 8.33 -13.47
N LEU A 24 -7.33 8.50 -12.38
CA LEU A 24 -6.56 9.72 -12.09
C LEU A 24 -5.21 9.79 -12.83
N GLY A 25 -4.88 8.80 -13.67
CA GLY A 25 -3.65 8.76 -14.46
C GLY A 25 -2.43 8.21 -13.71
N CYS A 26 -2.64 7.53 -12.59
CA CYS A 26 -1.57 6.80 -11.89
C CYS A 26 -1.30 5.45 -12.56
N LYS A 27 -0.06 4.97 -12.46
CA LYS A 27 0.29 3.58 -12.75
C LYS A 27 0.28 2.79 -11.45
N VAL A 28 -0.64 1.86 -11.32
CA VAL A 28 -0.76 1.04 -10.12
C VAL A 28 0.17 -0.18 -10.22
N LEU A 29 0.97 -0.37 -9.18
CA LEU A 29 1.82 -1.54 -8.94
C LEU A 29 1.15 -2.40 -7.85
N GLY A 30 1.03 -3.71 -8.10
CA GLY A 30 0.26 -4.62 -7.24
C GLY A 30 -1.12 -4.96 -7.84
N PRO A 31 -2.14 -5.29 -7.03
CA PRO A 31 -2.19 -5.10 -5.58
C PRO A 31 -1.40 -6.23 -4.90
N ALA A 32 -0.56 -5.87 -3.95
CA ALA A 32 0.11 -6.83 -3.10
C ALA A 32 -0.88 -7.35 -2.06
N LEU A 33 -1.05 -8.68 -1.98
CA LEU A 33 -1.97 -9.30 -1.01
C LEU A 33 -1.41 -9.37 0.41
N GLY A 34 -0.18 -8.89 0.61
CA GLY A 34 0.53 -8.94 1.88
C GLY A 34 1.79 -8.06 1.86
N CYS A 35 2.33 -7.79 3.05
CA CYS A 35 3.53 -6.96 3.23
C CYS A 35 4.75 -7.50 2.47
N ARG A 36 4.88 -8.83 2.37
CA ARG A 36 5.97 -9.47 1.63
C ARG A 36 5.96 -9.12 0.14
N ASP A 37 4.80 -9.24 -0.51
CA ASP A 37 4.66 -8.89 -1.92
C ASP A 37 4.90 -7.39 -2.15
N GLY A 38 4.46 -6.56 -1.19
CA GLY A 38 4.73 -5.12 -1.21
C GLY A 38 6.22 -4.78 -1.11
N LEU A 39 6.95 -5.45 -0.22
CA LEU A 39 8.41 -5.31 -0.08
C LEU A 39 9.14 -5.75 -1.35
N ASP A 40 8.72 -6.85 -1.97
CA ASP A 40 9.29 -7.29 -3.24
C ASP A 40 9.07 -6.26 -4.36
N ILE A 41 7.90 -5.61 -4.43
CA ILE A 41 7.66 -4.54 -5.38
C ILE A 41 8.55 -3.32 -5.08
N LEU A 42 8.64 -2.90 -3.82
CA LEU A 42 9.51 -1.79 -3.39
C LEU A 42 10.99 -2.06 -3.70
N ALA A 43 11.44 -3.32 -3.65
CA ALA A 43 12.82 -3.66 -3.98
C ALA A 43 13.16 -3.49 -5.47
N HIS A 44 12.18 -3.63 -6.37
CA HIS A 44 12.42 -3.67 -7.82
C HIS A 44 11.86 -2.45 -8.57
N HIS A 45 11.04 -1.64 -7.92
CA HIS A 45 10.36 -0.50 -8.54
C HIS A 45 10.51 0.76 -7.70
N LYS A 46 10.64 1.90 -8.37
CA LYS A 46 10.47 3.20 -7.71
C LYS A 46 8.98 3.45 -7.50
N VAL A 47 8.57 3.58 -6.25
CA VAL A 47 7.20 3.90 -5.85
C VAL A 47 7.14 5.36 -5.39
N ASP A 48 6.19 6.14 -5.92
CA ASP A 48 6.01 7.54 -5.51
C ASP A 48 5.05 7.64 -4.31
N MET A 49 4.05 6.74 -4.27
CA MET A 49 3.07 6.64 -3.19
C MET A 49 2.69 5.19 -2.90
N ALA A 50 2.49 4.84 -1.64
CA ALA A 50 2.02 3.53 -1.22
C ALA A 50 0.73 3.66 -0.40
N PHE A 51 -0.32 2.97 -0.82
CA PHE A 51 -1.53 2.75 -0.04
C PHE A 51 -1.38 1.45 0.74
N VAL A 52 -1.38 1.53 2.07
CA VAL A 52 -1.15 0.38 2.95
C VAL A 52 -2.37 0.19 3.84
N ALA A 53 -3.06 -0.93 3.67
CA ALA A 53 -4.17 -1.31 4.54
C ALA A 53 -3.64 -1.64 5.95
N THR A 54 -4.41 -1.28 6.98
CA THR A 54 -4.05 -1.60 8.38
C THR A 54 -4.11 -3.10 8.69
N HIS A 55 -4.85 -3.88 7.90
CA HIS A 55 -5.01 -5.31 8.06
C HIS A 55 -4.56 -6.00 6.77
N VAL A 56 -3.36 -6.57 6.79
CA VAL A 56 -2.83 -7.38 5.70
C VAL A 56 -2.18 -8.61 6.31
N GLY A 57 -2.62 -9.80 5.93
CA GLY A 57 -2.20 -11.04 6.57
C GLY A 57 -0.68 -11.28 6.55
N GLY A 58 -0.16 -11.75 7.67
CA GLY A 58 1.11 -12.49 7.72
C GLY A 58 2.41 -11.69 7.74
N GLY A 59 2.42 -10.39 8.05
CA GLY A 59 3.65 -9.61 8.16
C GLY A 59 3.53 -8.32 8.97
N ASN A 60 4.68 -7.74 9.32
CA ASN A 60 4.74 -6.47 10.04
C ASN A 60 4.75 -5.32 9.02
N CYS A 61 3.69 -4.51 8.98
CA CYS A 61 3.65 -3.32 8.12
C CYS A 61 4.78 -2.34 8.40
N GLU A 62 5.42 -2.41 9.59
CA GLU A 62 6.59 -1.59 9.94
C GLU A 62 7.73 -1.70 8.91
N ASP A 63 8.05 -2.90 8.41
CA ASP A 63 9.13 -3.08 7.42
C ASP A 63 8.78 -2.38 6.09
N VAL A 64 7.50 -2.40 5.71
CA VAL A 64 6.99 -1.69 4.53
C VAL A 64 7.13 -0.17 4.73
N LEU A 65 6.77 0.32 5.91
CA LEU A 65 6.88 1.75 6.25
C LEU A 65 8.34 2.21 6.25
N GLU A 66 9.24 1.44 6.87
CA GLU A 66 10.67 1.73 6.90
C GLU A 66 11.26 1.74 5.48
N GLN A 67 10.86 0.78 4.64
CA GLN A 67 11.32 0.74 3.25
C GLN A 67 10.76 1.91 2.42
N CYS A 68 9.52 2.32 2.65
CA CYS A 68 8.94 3.52 2.04
C CYS A 68 9.69 4.78 2.46
N GLU A 69 10.06 4.91 3.74
CA GLU A 69 10.86 6.03 4.24
C GLU A 69 12.22 6.11 3.55
N LYS A 70 12.94 4.98 3.46
CA LYS A 70 14.23 4.87 2.75
C LYS A 70 14.13 5.34 1.30
N GLN A 71 12.99 5.12 0.64
CA GLN A 71 12.75 5.50 -0.76
C GLN A 71 12.11 6.88 -0.93
N ARG A 72 11.75 7.56 0.17
CA ARG A 72 10.95 8.79 0.16
C ARG A 72 9.59 8.61 -0.54
N THR A 73 9.01 7.42 -0.40
CA THR A 73 7.66 7.08 -0.86
C THR A 73 6.64 7.73 0.08
N THR A 74 5.63 8.42 -0.46
CA THR A 74 4.54 8.96 0.36
C THR A 74 3.62 7.82 0.78
N VAL A 75 3.37 7.65 2.08
CA VAL A 75 2.50 6.57 2.57
C VAL A 75 1.11 7.11 2.93
N VAL A 76 0.08 6.43 2.42
CA VAL A 76 -1.31 6.59 2.84
C VAL A 76 -1.74 5.32 3.55
N ILE A 77 -1.96 5.42 4.86
CA ILE A 77 -2.49 4.32 5.64
C ILE A 77 -4.01 4.42 5.62
N PHE A 78 -4.68 3.32 5.31
CA PHE A 78 -6.15 3.29 5.25
C PHE A 78 -6.71 2.03 5.92
N THR A 79 -7.97 2.13 6.35
CA THR A 79 -8.71 1.03 6.99
C THR A 79 -10.09 0.92 6.37
N GLY A 80 -10.55 -0.30 6.13
CA GLY A 80 -11.93 -0.60 5.75
C GLY A 80 -12.89 -0.70 6.95
N HIS A 81 -12.36 -0.61 8.18
CA HIS A 81 -13.15 -0.68 9.41
C HIS A 81 -13.37 0.72 9.98
N LEU A 82 -14.63 1.07 10.20
CA LEU A 82 -15.03 2.35 10.82
C LEU A 82 -14.77 2.38 12.34
N ASP A 83 -14.65 1.20 12.97
CA ASP A 83 -14.71 1.06 14.43
C ASP A 83 -13.32 0.83 15.07
N GLY A 84 -12.30 0.55 14.27
CA GLY A 84 -10.92 0.33 14.70
C GLY A 84 -10.07 1.50 14.25
N GLY A 85 -9.64 2.34 15.20
CA GLY A 85 -8.75 3.48 14.92
C GLY A 85 -7.48 3.06 14.16
N LEU A 86 -6.81 4.03 13.54
CA LEU A 86 -5.50 3.79 12.93
C LEU A 86 -4.53 3.30 14.02
N PRO A 87 -3.73 2.25 13.74
CA PRO A 87 -2.66 1.84 14.65
C PRO A 87 -1.74 3.02 14.96
N GLU A 88 -1.25 3.10 16.20
CA GLU A 88 -0.16 4.02 16.55
C GLU A 88 1.12 3.50 15.89
N PHE A 89 1.35 3.89 14.64
CA PHE A 89 2.66 3.78 14.00
C PHE A 89 3.50 4.95 14.51
N ALA A 90 4.04 4.80 15.71
CA ALA A 90 4.92 5.76 16.39
C ALA A 90 6.39 5.54 16.02
#